data_AF-A0A6N9NQ76-F1
#
_entry.id   AF-A0A6N9NQ76-F1
#
_cell.length_a   1.000
_cell.length_b   1.000
_cell.length_c   1.000
_cell.angle_alpha   90.00
_cell.angle_beta   90.00
_cell.angle_gamma   90.00
#
_symmetry.space_group_name_H-M   'P 1'
#
loop_
_entity.id
_entity.type
_entity.pdbx_description
1 polymer ?
#
loop_
_entity_poly.entity_id
_entity_poly.type
_entity_poly.pdbx_seq_one_letter_code
_entity_poly.pdbx_strand_id
1 'polypeptide(L)'
;MLEAWMMEYIGTVECDYGLEKEEQIIIYGAGKVGRHALEVLKRAGWQNKVACFCDSNKDMAGKAIDGVAIRGIEEAYAMYPTGTYLVASMCVRQMVETLLQYGIGKIHIIRESPAE
;
A
#
# COMPACT_ATOMS: atom_id res chain seq x y z
N MET A 1 14.25 10.95 -19.03
CA MET A 1 14.68 10.51 -17.70
C MET A 1 13.96 9.21 -17.42
N LEU A 2 14.69 8.10 -17.23
CA LEU A 2 14.09 6.87 -16.75
C LEU A 2 13.75 7.10 -15.28
N GLU A 3 12.47 7.22 -14.94
CA GLU A 3 12.08 7.09 -13.54
C GLU A 3 12.53 5.70 -13.08
N ALA A 4 13.39 5.66 -12.06
CA ALA A 4 13.92 4.42 -11.55
C ALA A 4 12.76 3.62 -10.94
N TRP A 5 12.49 2.46 -11.51
CA TRP A 5 11.59 1.48 -10.94
C TRP A 5 12.27 0.93 -9.68
N MET A 6 11.66 1.15 -8.52
CA MET A 6 12.25 0.78 -7.23
C MET A 6 11.27 -0.11 -6.50
N MET A 7 11.58 -1.40 -6.53
CA MET A 7 10.83 -2.44 -5.84
C MET A 7 11.69 -2.94 -4.68
N GLU A 8 11.21 -2.74 -3.46
CA GLU A 8 11.95 -3.09 -2.25
C GLU A 8 11.17 -4.12 -1.43
N TYR A 9 11.86 -5.20 -1.05
CA TYR A 9 11.35 -6.12 -0.04
C TYR A 9 11.84 -5.67 1.33
N ILE A 10 10.92 -5.21 2.16
CA ILE A 10 11.24 -4.56 3.44
C ILE A 10 11.26 -5.55 4.60
N GLY A 11 10.51 -6.66 4.48
CA GLY A 11 10.22 -7.52 5.62
C GLY A 11 8.96 -7.03 6.31
N THR A 12 9.05 -6.36 7.45
CA THR A 12 7.87 -5.85 8.16
C THR A 12 7.74 -4.34 7.99
N VAL A 13 6.53 -3.80 8.14
CA VAL A 13 6.24 -2.37 7.91
C VAL A 13 6.99 -1.46 8.89
N GLU A 14 7.32 -1.95 10.08
CA GLU A 14 8.09 -1.24 11.11
C GLU A 14 9.54 -0.95 10.66
N CYS A 15 10.06 -1.72 9.70
CA CYS A 15 11.39 -1.54 9.13
C CYS A 15 11.42 -0.62 7.90
N ASP A 16 10.28 -0.09 7.47
CA ASP A 16 10.16 0.68 6.24
C ASP A 16 10.46 2.17 6.45
N TYR A 17 11.72 2.50 6.71
CA TYR A 17 12.16 3.90 6.81
C TYR A 17 12.00 4.68 5.50
N GLY A 18 11.86 3.98 4.37
CA GLY A 18 11.64 4.59 3.07
C GLY A 18 10.31 5.33 2.97
N LEU A 19 9.31 4.97 3.78
CA LEU A 19 8.00 5.63 3.79
C LEU A 19 8.02 7.03 4.42
N GLU A 20 9.07 7.40 5.16
CA GLU A 20 9.18 8.72 5.79
C GLU A 20 9.21 9.87 4.75
N LYS A 21 9.79 9.62 3.57
CA LYS A 21 9.88 10.60 2.47
C LYS A 21 8.67 10.59 1.55
N GLU A 22 7.75 9.64 1.74
CA GLU A 22 6.57 9.50 0.88
C GLU A 22 5.41 10.34 1.42
N GLU A 23 4.65 10.95 0.51
CA GLU A 23 3.51 11.82 0.81
C GLU A 23 2.16 11.14 0.54
N GLN A 24 2.16 10.08 -0.27
CA GLN A 24 0.96 9.37 -0.71
C GLN A 24 1.24 7.86 -0.67
N ILE A 25 0.81 7.22 0.41
CA ILE A 25 0.94 5.78 0.62
C ILE A 25 -0.39 5.12 0.29
N ILE A 26 -0.35 4.14 -0.62
CA ILE A 26 -1.49 3.30 -0.98
C ILE A 26 -1.23 1.91 -0.39
N ILE A 27 -2.07 1.49 0.56
CA ILE A 27 -1.97 0.15 1.12
C ILE A 27 -2.72 -0.81 0.19
N TYR A 28 -2.00 -1.67 -0.53
CA TYR A 28 -2.62 -2.65 -1.41
C TYR A 28 -2.96 -3.92 -0.61
N GLY A 29 -4.25 -4.07 -0.29
CA GLY A 29 -4.85 -5.15 0.48
C GLY A 29 -5.54 -4.62 1.74
N ALA A 30 -6.87 -4.71 1.83
CA ALA A 30 -7.67 -4.23 2.97
C ALA A 30 -7.93 -5.32 4.05
N GLY A 31 -7.19 -6.44 3.95
CA GLY A 31 -7.23 -7.56 4.88
C GLY A 31 -6.41 -7.33 6.17
N LYS A 32 -6.10 -8.41 6.89
CA LYS A 32 -5.40 -8.37 8.18
C LYS A 32 -4.05 -7.64 8.11
N VAL A 33 -3.21 -7.97 7.14
CA VAL A 33 -1.87 -7.39 6.99
C VAL A 33 -1.94 -5.90 6.67
N GLY A 34 -2.82 -5.47 5.77
CA GLY A 34 -2.97 -4.05 5.46
C GLY A 34 -3.55 -3.23 6.60
N ARG A 35 -4.46 -3.81 7.40
CA ARG A 35 -4.96 -3.16 8.63
C ARG A 35 -3.85 -2.99 9.66
N HIS A 36 -3.03 -4.02 9.87
CA HIS A 36 -1.83 -3.92 10.71
C HIS A 36 -0.87 -2.84 10.20
N ALA A 37 -0.65 -2.77 8.88
CA ALA A 37 0.17 -1.73 8.28
C ALA A 37 -0.36 -0.32 8.59
N LEU A 38 -1.68 -0.11 8.48
CA LEU A 38 -2.29 1.17 8.87
C LEU A 38 -2.09 1.46 10.36
N GLU A 39 -2.22 0.48 11.25
CA GLU A 39 -1.97 0.67 12.69
C GLU A 39 -0.52 1.08 12.97
N VAL A 40 0.45 0.45 12.32
CA VAL A 40 1.87 0.82 12.44
C VAL A 40 2.11 2.25 11.95
N LEU A 41 1.59 2.59 10.76
CA LEU A 41 1.71 3.95 10.22
C LEU A 41 1.05 4.99 11.13
N LYS A 42 -0.07 4.66 11.78
CA LYS A 42 -0.71 5.52 12.78
C LYS A 42 0.17 5.73 14.01
N ARG A 43 0.74 4.66 14.56
CA ARG A 43 1.65 4.75 15.72
C ARG A 43 2.91 5.56 15.41
N ALA A 44 3.38 5.52 14.16
CA ALA A 44 4.49 6.33 13.67
C ALA A 44 4.10 7.80 13.37
N GLY A 45 2.82 8.19 13.48
CA GLY A 45 2.34 9.53 13.16
C GLY A 45 2.14 9.80 11.67
N TRP A 46 2.17 8.76 10.83
CA TRP A 46 2.12 8.85 9.36
C TRP A 46 0.74 8.57 8.77
N GLN A 47 -0.31 8.49 9.60
CA GLN A 47 -1.68 8.22 9.15
C GLN A 47 -2.18 9.19 8.06
N ASN A 48 -1.76 10.46 8.12
CA ASN A 48 -2.18 11.49 7.15
C ASN A 48 -1.55 11.29 5.77
N LYS A 49 -0.52 10.45 5.66
CA LYS A 49 0.12 10.07 4.39
C LYS A 49 -0.58 8.90 3.72
N VAL A 50 -1.46 8.19 4.43
CA VAL A 50 -2.21 7.06 3.86
C VAL A 50 -3.37 7.61 3.04
N ALA A 51 -3.22 7.53 1.72
CA ALA A 51 -4.13 8.13 0.77
C ALA A 51 -5.41 7.29 0.56
N CYS A 52 -5.26 5.96 0.55
CA CYS A 52 -6.35 4.99 0.52
C CYS A 52 -5.84 3.56 0.76
N PHE A 53 -6.77 2.64 0.97
CA PHE A 53 -6.55 1.24 0.64
C PHE A 53 -6.88 0.99 -0.83
N CYS A 54 -6.11 0.13 -1.47
CA CYS A 54 -6.42 -0.46 -2.76
C CYS A 54 -6.81 -1.93 -2.54
N ASP A 55 -7.98 -2.37 -3.01
CA ASP A 55 -8.40 -3.76 -2.92
C ASP A 55 -9.15 -4.20 -4.18
N SER A 56 -8.91 -5.43 -4.64
CA SER A 56 -9.58 -5.99 -5.81
C SER A 56 -10.98 -6.53 -5.50
N ASN A 57 -11.33 -6.69 -4.22
CA ASN A 57 -12.65 -7.12 -3.81
C ASN A 57 -13.66 -5.98 -4.00
N LYS A 58 -14.52 -6.11 -5.03
CA LYS A 58 -15.56 -5.13 -5.37
C LYS A 58 -16.54 -4.88 -4.23
N ASP A 59 -16.76 -5.84 -3.34
CA ASP A 59 -17.65 -5.67 -2.17
C ASP A 59 -17.07 -4.72 -1.12
N MET A 60 -15.77 -4.40 -1.22
CA MET A 60 -15.08 -3.47 -0.34
C MET A 60 -15.06 -2.04 -0.90
N ALA A 61 -15.34 -1.85 -2.19
CA ALA A 61 -15.31 -0.55 -2.83
C ALA A 61 -16.29 0.43 -2.15
N GLY A 62 -15.82 1.65 -1.88
CA GLY A 62 -16.61 2.68 -1.23
C GLY A 62 -16.78 2.53 0.29
N LYS A 63 -16.26 1.45 0.90
CA LYS A 63 -16.14 1.32 2.36
C LYS A 63 -14.90 2.07 2.86
N ALA A 64 -14.77 2.18 4.18
CA ALA A 64 -13.59 2.74 4.82
C ALA A 64 -13.13 1.85 5.99
N ILE A 65 -11.82 1.86 6.25
CA ILE A 65 -11.19 1.27 7.43
C ILE A 65 -10.58 2.42 8.22
N ASP A 66 -11.06 2.64 9.43
CA ASP A 66 -10.68 3.75 10.30
C ASP A 66 -10.64 5.12 9.60
N GLY A 67 -11.64 5.39 8.76
CA GLY A 67 -11.74 6.64 7.99
C GLY A 67 -10.91 6.68 6.71
N VAL A 68 -10.07 5.69 6.43
CA VAL A 68 -9.33 5.57 5.16
C VAL A 68 -10.19 4.83 4.14
N ALA A 69 -10.50 5.47 3.01
CA ALA A 69 -11.33 4.90 1.96
C ALA A 69 -10.67 3.68 1.27
N ILE A 70 -11.49 2.73 0.83
CA ILE A 70 -11.07 1.59 0.01
C ILE A 70 -11.49 1.84 -1.44
N ARG A 71 -10.51 1.76 -2.34
CA ARG A 71 -10.65 2.02 -3.77
C ARG A 71 -10.20 0.81 -4.58
N GLY A 72 -10.68 0.73 -5.82
CA GLY A 72 -10.11 -0.18 -6.83
C GLY A 72 -8.79 0.37 -7.37
N ILE A 73 -8.00 -0.48 -8.05
CA ILE A 73 -6.69 -0.09 -8.59
C ILE A 73 -6.77 1.08 -9.59
N GLU A 74 -7.76 1.05 -10.49
CA GLU A 74 -7.96 2.11 -11.50
C GLU A 74 -8.21 3.46 -10.84
N GLU A 75 -9.07 3.48 -9.81
CA GLU A 75 -9.43 4.70 -9.08
C GLU A 75 -8.26 5.20 -8.22
N ALA A 76 -7.57 4.29 -7.51
CA ALA A 76 -6.40 4.65 -6.72
C ALA A 76 -5.29 5.25 -7.59
N TYR A 77 -5.01 4.66 -8.75
CA TYR A 77 -4.01 5.17 -9.70
C TYR A 77 -4.42 6.51 -10.31
N ALA A 78 -5.70 6.67 -10.69
CA ALA A 78 -6.19 7.93 -11.23
C ALA A 78 -6.09 9.09 -10.23
N MET A 79 -6.33 8.82 -8.94
CA MET A 79 -6.25 9.85 -7.89
C MET A 79 -4.83 10.09 -7.39
N TYR A 80 -3.99 9.06 -7.36
CA TYR A 80 -2.65 9.09 -6.77
C TYR A 80 -1.59 8.48 -7.71
N PRO A 81 -1.38 9.05 -8.91
CA PRO A 81 -0.55 8.43 -9.96
C PRO A 81 0.94 8.29 -9.58
N THR A 82 1.41 9.10 -8.63
CA THR A 82 2.79 9.12 -8.13
C THR A 82 2.96 8.46 -6.76
N GLY A 83 1.88 7.87 -6.23
CA GLY A 83 1.86 7.31 -4.89
C GLY A 83 2.68 6.02 -4.78
N THR A 84 3.16 5.78 -3.57
CA THR A 84 3.94 4.60 -3.22
C THR A 84 3.02 3.49 -2.73
N TYR A 85 3.12 2.32 -3.35
CA TYR A 85 2.27 1.18 -3.04
C TYR A 85 2.94 0.27 -2.03
N LEU A 86 2.29 0.14 -0.87
CA LEU A 86 2.66 -0.79 0.18
C LEU A 86 1.86 -2.09 0.00
N VAL A 87 2.49 -3.12 -0.55
CA VAL A 87 1.85 -4.41 -0.83
C VAL A 87 1.80 -5.24 0.45
N ALA A 88 0.59 -5.41 0.98
CA ALA A 88 0.30 -6.00 2.28
C ALA A 88 -0.57 -7.26 2.14
N SER A 89 -0.03 -8.32 1.51
CA SER A 89 -0.83 -9.50 1.14
C SER A 89 -0.01 -10.77 0.98
N MET A 90 -0.68 -11.92 1.10
CA MET A 90 -0.14 -13.24 0.78
C MET A 90 -0.03 -13.49 -0.74
N CYS A 91 -0.73 -12.70 -1.56
CA CYS A 91 -0.73 -12.81 -3.03
C CYS A 91 0.19 -11.77 -3.69
N VAL A 92 1.38 -11.54 -3.12
CA VAL A 92 2.32 -10.47 -3.56
C VAL A 92 2.54 -10.47 -5.07
N ARG A 93 2.82 -11.64 -5.66
CA ARG A 93 3.15 -11.73 -7.09
C ARG A 93 2.05 -11.16 -7.98
N GLN A 94 0.81 -11.57 -7.78
CA GLN A 94 -0.32 -11.12 -8.59
C GLN A 94 -0.54 -9.61 -8.44
N MET A 95 -0.41 -9.10 -7.21
CA MET A 95 -0.61 -7.67 -6.93
C MET A 95 0.50 -6.83 -7.56
N VAL A 96 1.75 -7.28 -7.48
CA VAL A 96 2.88 -6.62 -8.17
C VAL A 96 2.69 -6.67 -9.68
N GLU A 97 2.33 -7.83 -10.26
CA GLU A 97 2.05 -7.95 -11.69
C GLU A 97 0.96 -6.96 -12.14
N THR A 98 -0.11 -6.80 -11.34
CA THR A 98 -1.11 -5.75 -11.56
C THR A 98 -0.50 -4.36 -11.52
N LEU A 99 0.25 -4.00 -10.48
CA LEU A 99 0.87 -2.66 -10.39
C LEU A 99 1.78 -2.34 -11.58
N LEU A 100 2.59 -3.31 -12.01
CA LEU A 100 3.48 -3.14 -13.16
C LEU A 100 2.72 -2.93 -14.48
N GLN A 101 1.54 -3.54 -14.66
CA GLN A 101 0.68 -3.29 -15.84
C GLN A 101 0.18 -1.83 -15.91
N TYR A 102 0.02 -1.17 -14.76
CA TYR A 102 -0.33 0.25 -14.68
C TYR A 102 0.90 1.18 -14.77
N GLY A 103 2.11 0.64 -14.91
CA GLY A 103 3.33 1.43 -14.93
C GLY A 103 3.80 1.87 -13.54
N ILE A 104 3.23 1.32 -12.47
CA ILE A 104 3.55 1.71 -11.09
C ILE A 104 4.85 1.03 -10.68
N GLY A 105 5.89 1.84 -10.45
CA GLY A 105 7.23 1.37 -10.13
C GLY A 105 7.69 1.57 -8.68
N LYS A 106 6.97 2.37 -7.87
CA LYS A 106 7.28 2.59 -6.45
C LYS A 106 6.51 1.60 -5.58
N ILE A 107 7.15 0.46 -5.32
CA ILE A 107 6.50 -0.68 -4.65
C ILE A 107 7.32 -1.12 -3.45
N HIS A 108 6.72 -1.06 -2.27
CA HIS A 108 7.27 -1.56 -1.03
C HIS A 108 6.51 -2.84 -0.66
N ILE A 109 7.20 -3.97 -0.54
CA ILE A 109 6.59 -5.24 -0.16
C ILE A 109 6.85 -5.50 1.31
N ILE A 110 5.76 -5.73 2.04
CA ILE A 110 5.79 -6.15 3.43
C ILE A 110 5.14 -7.52 3.61
N ARG A 111 5.59 -8.23 4.64
CA ARG A 111 4.94 -9.41 5.19
C ARG A 111 4.32 -9.08 6.54
N GLU A 112 3.42 -9.95 6.99
CA GLU A 112 2.91 -9.90 8.35
C GLU A 112 4.06 -10.02 9.37
N SER A 113 4.05 -9.17 10.38
CA SER A 113 4.90 -9.34 11.56
C SER A 113 4.47 -10.62 12.28
N PRO A 114 5.40 -11.47 12.75
CA PRO A 114 5.04 -12.61 13.58
C PRO A 114 4.22 -12.11 14.76
N ALA A 115 3.09 -12.77 15.06
CA ALA A 115 2.38 -12.50 16.31
C ALA A 115 3.33 -12.80 17.47
N GLU A 116 3.51 -11.83 18.37
CA GLU A 116 4.19 -12.05 19.65
C GLU A 116 3.42 -13.06 20.53
#